data_AF-A0A928X2U5-F1
#
_entry.id   AF-A0A928X2U5-F1
#
_cell.length_a   1.000
_cell.length_b   1.000
_cell.length_c   1.000
_cell.angle_alpha   90.00
_cell.angle_beta   90.00
_cell.angle_gamma   90.00
#
_symmetry.space_group_name_H-M   'P 1'
#
loop_
_entity.id
_entity.type
_entity.pdbx_description
1 polymer ?
#
loop_
_entity_poly.entity_id
_entity_poly.type
_entity_poly.pdbx_seq_one_letter_code
_entity_poly.pdbx_strand_id
1 'polypeptide(L)'
;MAIAQVLKISPEEIVYETYALVLDDGQFEAQWRIQSIIKNKATELNLSGLGLTTLPRELRYFVNLTRLDLSSNQLTSVPKELCQLTNLTRLDLSQNQLISVPKELGQLTNLTWRLDEIANLWLKNL
;
A
#
# COMPACT_ATOMS: atom_id res chain seq x y z
N MET A 1 -21.99 20.86 -11.86
CA MET A 1 -21.77 21.05 -10.41
C MET A 1 -20.27 21.27 -10.25
N ALA A 2 -19.88 22.49 -9.84
CA ALA A 2 -18.55 23.03 -9.54
C ALA A 2 -17.36 22.67 -10.46
N ILE A 3 -17.18 23.48 -11.51
CA ILE A 3 -15.87 23.78 -12.13
C ILE A 3 -15.10 24.68 -11.14
N ALA A 4 -14.09 24.12 -10.48
CA ALA A 4 -13.15 24.89 -9.65
C ALA A 4 -12.04 25.48 -10.52
N GLN A 5 -11.60 26.65 -10.11
CA GLN A 5 -10.95 27.67 -10.92
C GLN A 5 -9.44 27.43 -11.00
N VAL A 6 -8.92 27.40 -12.23
CA VAL A 6 -7.50 27.27 -12.60
C VAL A 6 -6.72 28.47 -12.06
N LEU A 7 -5.90 28.27 -11.01
CA LEU A 7 -4.87 29.24 -10.61
C LEU A 7 -3.63 28.53 -10.05
N LYS A 8 -2.50 28.72 -10.76
CA LYS A 8 -1.11 28.48 -10.35
C LYS A 8 -0.77 27.07 -9.87
N ILE A 9 -0.76 26.14 -10.81
CA ILE A 9 -0.40 24.75 -10.57
C ILE A 9 1.07 24.55 -10.95
N SER A 10 1.88 24.11 -9.99
CA SER A 10 3.32 23.85 -10.16
C SER A 10 3.53 22.65 -11.12
N PRO A 11 4.71 22.46 -11.75
CA PRO A 11 4.94 21.27 -12.61
C PRO A 11 4.72 19.93 -11.88
N GLU A 12 4.84 19.91 -10.56
CA GLU A 12 4.53 18.76 -9.68
C GLU A 12 3.04 18.41 -9.64
N GLU A 13 2.17 19.37 -9.96
CA GLU A 13 0.73 19.31 -9.77
C GLU A 13 -0.01 19.02 -11.11
N ILE A 14 0.68 19.20 -12.25
CA ILE A 14 0.22 18.77 -13.60
C ILE A 14 0.15 17.24 -13.74
N VAL A 15 0.95 16.50 -12.96
CA VAL A 15 0.91 15.03 -13.01
C VAL A 15 -0.42 14.49 -12.50
N TYR A 16 -1.10 15.17 -11.56
CA TYR A 16 -2.29 14.62 -10.90
C TYR A 16 -3.55 14.59 -11.76
N GLU A 17 -3.73 15.54 -12.68
CA GLU A 17 -4.93 15.57 -13.53
C GLU A 17 -5.01 14.35 -14.47
N THR A 18 -3.86 13.76 -14.83
CA THR A 18 -3.83 12.56 -15.69
C THR A 18 -4.14 11.27 -14.91
N TYR A 19 -3.85 11.22 -13.60
CA TYR A 19 -4.13 10.06 -12.74
C TYR A 19 -5.57 10.05 -12.21
N ALA A 20 -6.18 11.22 -12.00
CA ALA A 20 -7.54 11.36 -11.47
C ALA A 20 -8.64 10.78 -12.38
N LEU A 21 -8.35 10.56 -13.67
CA LEU A 21 -9.30 10.00 -14.63
C LEU A 21 -9.31 8.47 -14.70
N VAL A 22 -8.37 7.79 -14.03
CA VAL A 22 -8.14 6.32 -14.16
C VAL A 22 -8.19 5.58 -12.82
N LEU A 23 -7.96 6.27 -11.70
CA LEU A 23 -7.97 5.68 -10.36
C LEU A 23 -9.35 5.81 -9.70
N ASP A 24 -9.79 4.76 -9.00
CA ASP A 24 -10.88 4.90 -8.04
C ASP A 24 -10.46 5.78 -6.85
N ASP A 25 -11.44 6.32 -6.12
CA ASP A 25 -11.22 7.23 -4.98
C ASP A 25 -10.22 6.66 -3.97
N GLY A 26 -10.20 5.34 -3.79
CA GLY A 26 -9.29 4.63 -2.91
C GLY A 26 -7.85 4.61 -3.39
N GLN A 27 -7.64 4.31 -4.66
CA GLN A 27 -6.31 4.30 -5.29
C GLN A 27 -5.69 5.70 -5.37
N PHE A 28 -6.52 6.72 -5.63
CA PHE A 28 -6.06 8.10 -5.61
C PHE A 28 -5.56 8.50 -4.21
N GLU A 29 -6.35 8.19 -3.17
CA GLU A 29 -5.96 8.45 -1.78
C GLU A 29 -4.68 7.67 -1.40
N ALA A 30 -4.54 6.42 -1.84
CA ALA A 30 -3.34 5.63 -1.58
C ALA A 30 -2.08 6.27 -2.19
N GLN A 31 -2.17 6.77 -3.43
CA GLN A 31 -1.09 7.53 -4.06
C GLN A 31 -0.76 8.79 -3.27
N TRP A 32 -1.77 9.54 -2.82
CA TRP A 32 -1.54 10.77 -2.06
C TRP A 32 -0.84 10.52 -0.71
N ARG A 33 -1.22 9.45 -0.01
CA ARG A 33 -0.55 9.03 1.23
C ARG A 33 0.89 8.60 1.00
N ILE A 34 1.15 7.88 -0.09
CA ILE A 34 2.52 7.52 -0.50
C ILE A 34 3.38 8.78 -0.74
N GLN A 35 2.86 9.77 -1.46
CA GLN A 35 3.58 11.03 -1.67
C GLN A 35 3.85 11.77 -0.35
N SER A 36 2.92 11.70 0.59
CA SER A 36 3.08 12.29 1.92
C SER A 36 4.23 11.64 2.72
N ILE A 37 4.46 10.33 2.57
CA ILE A 37 5.61 9.65 3.18
C ILE A 37 6.92 10.24 2.66
N ILE A 38 7.04 10.47 1.35
CA ILE A 38 8.24 11.04 0.71
C ILE A 38 8.54 12.41 1.30
N LYS A 39 7.52 13.26 1.35
CA LYS A 39 7.65 14.64 1.84
C LYS A 39 8.04 14.68 3.32
N ASN A 40 7.43 13.82 4.13
CA ASN A 40 7.59 13.85 5.59
C ASN A 40 8.70 12.91 6.10
N LYS A 41 9.36 12.15 5.20
CA LYS A 41 10.34 11.10 5.55
C LYS A 41 9.79 10.13 6.60
N ALA A 42 8.50 9.84 6.53
CA ALA A 42 7.85 8.95 7.48
C ALA A 42 8.29 7.50 7.22
N THR A 43 8.21 6.68 8.26
CA THR A 43 8.53 5.24 8.20
C THR A 43 7.29 4.38 8.41
N GLU A 44 6.11 5.00 8.51
CA GLU A 44 4.83 4.32 8.76
C GLU A 44 3.83 4.78 7.72
N LEU A 45 3.22 3.83 7.02
CA LEU A 45 2.23 4.10 5.97
C LEU A 45 0.92 3.37 6.30
N ASN A 46 -0.16 4.13 6.43
CA ASN A 46 -1.51 3.61 6.57
C ASN A 46 -2.26 3.73 5.25
N LEU A 47 -2.65 2.59 4.67
CA LEU A 47 -3.56 2.48 3.52
C LEU A 47 -4.81 1.66 3.89
N SER A 48 -5.17 1.61 5.18
CA SER A 48 -6.30 0.83 5.65
C SER A 48 -7.63 1.43 5.18
N GLY A 49 -8.61 0.59 4.84
CA GLY A 49 -9.98 1.08 4.57
C GLY A 49 -10.15 1.86 3.28
N LEU A 50 -9.22 1.73 2.33
CA LEU A 50 -9.24 2.47 1.07
C LEU A 50 -9.97 1.71 -0.05
N GLY A 51 -10.50 0.51 0.22
CA GLY A 51 -11.16 -0.31 -0.81
C GLY A 51 -10.20 -0.81 -1.90
N LEU A 52 -8.90 -0.88 -1.61
CA LEU A 52 -7.88 -1.26 -2.59
C LEU A 52 -8.09 -2.69 -3.06
N THR A 53 -8.17 -2.87 -4.39
CA THR A 53 -8.15 -4.18 -5.05
C THR A 53 -6.73 -4.59 -5.47
N THR A 54 -5.84 -3.61 -5.64
CA THR A 54 -4.42 -3.80 -5.96
C THR A 54 -3.56 -2.79 -5.21
N LEU A 55 -2.28 -3.10 -4.99
CA LEU A 55 -1.33 -2.17 -4.37
C LEU A 55 -0.60 -1.33 -5.42
N PRO A 56 -0.32 -0.04 -5.13
CA PRO A 56 0.55 0.79 -5.96
C PRO A 56 1.94 0.17 -6.14
N ARG A 57 2.43 0.14 -7.38
CA ARG A 57 3.74 -0.48 -7.71
C ARG A 57 4.91 0.29 -7.10
N GLU A 58 4.71 1.57 -6.84
CA GLU A 58 5.69 2.49 -6.26
C GLU A 58 6.03 2.13 -4.81
N LEU A 59 5.14 1.40 -4.12
CA LEU A 59 5.30 1.01 -2.72
C LEU A 59 6.66 0.34 -2.46
N ARG A 60 7.17 -0.41 -3.44
CA ARG A 60 8.44 -1.15 -3.38
C ARG A 60 9.69 -0.28 -3.17
N TYR A 61 9.61 1.01 -3.50
CA TYR A 61 10.75 1.93 -3.38
C TYR A 61 10.93 2.48 -1.96
N PHE A 62 9.96 2.31 -1.07
CA PHE A 62 10.01 2.85 0.29
C PHE A 62 10.69 1.89 1.26
N VAL A 63 11.94 1.52 0.97
CA VAL A 63 12.75 0.56 1.73
C VAL A 63 12.93 0.91 3.21
N ASN A 64 12.69 2.18 3.60
CA ASN A 64 12.75 2.65 4.98
C ASN A 64 11.43 2.48 5.75
N LEU A 65 10.37 1.94 5.11
CA LEU A 65 9.11 1.64 5.80
C LEU A 65 9.34 0.57 6.85
N THR A 66 8.91 0.89 8.06
CA THR A 66 8.94 0.02 9.23
C THR A 66 7.56 -0.52 9.58
N ARG A 67 6.48 0.20 9.20
CA ARG A 67 5.10 -0.23 9.40
C ARG A 67 4.25 0.05 8.15
N LEU A 68 3.48 -0.93 7.75
CA LEU A 68 2.53 -0.84 6.66
C LEU A 68 1.19 -1.45 7.08
N ASP A 69 0.15 -0.64 7.07
CA ASP A 69 -1.22 -1.08 7.34
C ASP A 69 -2.02 -1.13 6.03
N LEU A 70 -2.40 -2.32 5.62
CA LEU A 70 -3.25 -2.60 4.45
C LEU A 70 -4.58 -3.21 4.87
N SER A 71 -4.94 -3.13 6.15
CA SER A 71 -6.13 -3.77 6.68
C SER A 71 -7.42 -3.20 6.08
N SER A 72 -8.50 -3.97 6.11
CA SER A 72 -9.84 -3.52 5.67
C SER A 72 -9.86 -3.05 4.21
N ASN A 73 -9.22 -3.81 3.32
CA ASN A 73 -9.23 -3.57 1.86
C ASN A 73 -9.85 -4.77 1.13
N GLN A 74 -9.79 -4.77 -0.20
CA GLN A 74 -10.34 -5.83 -1.06
C GLN A 74 -9.23 -6.58 -1.80
N LEU A 75 -8.03 -6.66 -1.21
CA LEU A 75 -6.88 -7.30 -1.84
C LEU A 75 -7.11 -8.79 -1.94
N THR A 76 -6.96 -9.35 -3.13
CA THR A 76 -7.02 -10.80 -3.39
C THR A 76 -5.64 -11.45 -3.41
N SER A 77 -4.60 -10.63 -3.66
CA SER A 77 -3.19 -11.01 -3.63
C SER A 77 -2.32 -9.82 -3.21
N VAL A 78 -1.08 -10.12 -2.82
CA VAL A 78 -0.05 -9.12 -2.54
C VAL A 78 1.10 -9.31 -3.55
N PRO A 79 1.65 -8.23 -4.14
CA PRO A 79 2.81 -8.33 -5.03
C PRO A 79 4.04 -8.86 -4.30
N LYS A 80 4.81 -9.73 -4.96
CA LYS A 80 6.07 -10.26 -4.41
C LYS A 80 7.09 -9.16 -4.13
N GLU A 81 7.02 -8.06 -4.87
CA GLU A 81 7.87 -6.88 -4.74
C GLU A 81 7.78 -6.24 -3.34
N LEU A 82 6.75 -6.54 -2.56
CA LEU A 82 6.65 -6.11 -1.17
C LEU A 82 7.79 -6.70 -0.30
N CYS A 83 8.43 -7.80 -0.71
CA CYS A 83 9.63 -8.32 -0.04
C CYS A 83 10.85 -7.38 -0.12
N GLN A 84 10.82 -6.35 -0.98
CA GLN A 84 11.87 -5.32 -1.04
C GLN A 84 11.84 -4.37 0.16
N LEU A 85 10.75 -4.37 0.95
CA LEU A 85 10.62 -3.59 2.18
C LEU A 85 11.34 -4.29 3.34
N THR A 86 12.65 -4.44 3.24
CA THR A 86 13.46 -5.25 4.18
C THR A 86 13.48 -4.73 5.62
N ASN A 87 13.17 -3.44 5.83
CA ASN A 87 13.06 -2.83 7.16
C ASN A 87 11.66 -2.96 7.78
N LEU A 88 10.71 -3.59 7.08
CA LEU A 88 9.34 -3.71 7.56
C LEU A 88 9.31 -4.61 8.81
N THR A 89 8.82 -4.05 9.91
CA THR A 89 8.66 -4.74 11.20
C THR A 89 7.22 -5.08 11.51
N ARG A 90 6.26 -4.40 10.86
CA ARG A 90 4.83 -4.65 10.99
C ARG A 90 4.15 -4.54 9.64
N LEU A 91 3.37 -5.58 9.31
CA LEU A 91 2.49 -5.63 8.17
C LEU A 91 1.12 -6.13 8.63
N ASP A 92 0.09 -5.31 8.47
CA ASP A 92 -1.29 -5.70 8.73
C ASP A 92 -2.03 -5.92 7.41
N LEU A 93 -2.49 -7.15 7.20
CA LEU A 93 -3.26 -7.58 6.03
C LEU A 93 -4.67 -8.06 6.43
N SER A 94 -5.08 -7.86 7.69
CA SER A 94 -6.37 -8.31 8.19
C SER A 94 -7.54 -7.72 7.41
N GLN A 95 -8.69 -8.41 7.40
CA GLN A 95 -9.90 -7.93 6.71
C GLN A 95 -9.65 -7.62 5.22
N ASN A 96 -8.95 -8.52 4.53
CA ASN A 96 -8.81 -8.55 3.07
C ASN A 96 -9.40 -9.84 2.50
N GLN A 97 -9.36 -10.02 1.19
CA GLN A 97 -9.86 -11.20 0.48
C GLN A 97 -8.71 -12.09 -0.04
N LEU A 98 -7.58 -12.09 0.69
CA LEU A 98 -6.35 -12.75 0.26
C LEU A 98 -6.56 -14.26 0.15
N ILE A 99 -6.27 -14.81 -1.04
CA ILE A 99 -6.30 -16.26 -1.28
C ILE A 99 -4.93 -16.88 -0.99
N SER A 100 -3.87 -16.10 -1.21
CA SER A 100 -2.49 -16.49 -0.95
C SER A 100 -1.61 -15.26 -0.71
N VAL A 101 -0.44 -15.50 -0.13
CA VAL A 101 0.64 -14.52 0.00
C VAL A 101 1.90 -15.06 -0.67
N PRO A 102 2.74 -14.19 -1.29
CA PRO A 102 3.99 -14.63 -1.90
C PRO A 102 4.92 -15.28 -0.87
N LYS A 103 5.55 -16.40 -1.22
CA LYS A 103 6.55 -17.06 -0.36
C LYS A 103 7.76 -16.15 -0.09
N GLU A 104 8.04 -15.22 -0.99
CA GLU A 104 9.09 -14.21 -0.89
C GLU A 104 8.90 -13.30 0.33
N LEU A 105 7.66 -13.13 0.82
CA LEU A 105 7.44 -12.41 2.07
C LEU A 105 8.04 -13.11 3.29
N GLY A 106 8.29 -14.42 3.22
CA GLY A 106 9.07 -15.16 4.22
C GLY A 106 10.53 -14.71 4.35
N GLN A 107 11.04 -13.93 3.40
CA GLN A 107 12.38 -13.32 3.48
C GLN A 107 12.42 -12.12 4.44
N LEU A 108 11.27 -11.56 4.82
CA LEU A 108 11.16 -10.45 5.76
C LEU A 108 11.30 -10.97 7.20
N THR A 109 12.53 -11.29 7.60
CA THR A 109 12.86 -11.91 8.90
C THR A 109 12.51 -11.03 10.10
N ASN A 110 12.42 -9.71 9.91
CA ASN A 110 12.08 -8.75 10.96
C ASN A 110 10.56 -8.53 11.12
N LEU A 111 9.73 -9.15 10.28
CA LEU A 111 8.31 -8.86 10.24
C LEU A 111 7.54 -9.56 11.35
N THR A 112 6.92 -8.76 12.21
CA THR A 112 5.87 -9.23 13.11
C THR A 112 4.54 -9.14 12.38
N TRP A 113 3.89 -10.28 12.23
CA TRP A 113 2.61 -10.38 11.55
C TRP A 113 1.46 -10.26 12.55
N ARG A 114 0.48 -9.39 12.29
CA ARG A 114 -0.83 -9.49 12.95
C ARG A 114 -1.72 -10.38 12.09
N LEU A 115 -1.83 -11.65 12.49
CA LEU A 115 -2.46 -12.73 11.73
C LEU A 115 -3.68 -13.24 12.48
N ASP A 116 -4.67 -12.38 12.70
CA ASP A 116 -5.85 -12.83 13.43
C ASP A 116 -6.70 -13.80 12.53
N GLU A 117 -6.47 -13.85 11.20
CA GLU A 117 -7.20 -14.74 10.26
C GLU A 117 -6.33 -15.53 9.24
N ILE A 118 -5.03 -15.25 9.10
CA ILE A 118 -4.21 -15.69 7.94
C ILE A 118 -3.25 -16.85 8.22
N ALA A 119 -3.21 -17.37 9.46
CA ALA A 119 -2.34 -18.49 9.85
C ALA A 119 -2.51 -19.73 8.94
N ASN A 120 -3.70 -19.91 8.36
CA ASN A 120 -4.03 -21.01 7.45
C ASN A 120 -3.44 -20.87 6.03
N LEU A 121 -2.99 -19.68 5.61
CA LEU A 121 -2.34 -19.48 4.31
C LEU A 121 -0.81 -19.60 4.41
N TRP A 122 -0.24 -19.24 5.55
CA TRP A 122 1.18 -19.42 5.86
C TRP A 122 1.58 -20.90 5.93
N LEU A 123 0.76 -21.73 6.57
CA LEU A 123 1.02 -23.18 6.68
C LEU A 123 0.91 -23.93 5.35
N LYS A 124 0.25 -23.36 4.32
CA LYS A 124 0.08 -23.98 3.00
C LYS A 124 1.26 -23.73 2.05
N ASN A 125 2.16 -22.82 2.40
CA ASN A 125 3.30 -22.41 1.57
C ASN A 125 4.66 -22.81 2.18
N LEU A 126 4.65 -23.69 3.21
CA LEU A 126 5.80 -24.34 3.85
C LEU A 126 5.93 -25.80 3.38
#